data_AF-A0A0S9LLG3-F1
#
_entry.id   AF-A0A0S9LLG3-F1
#
_cell.length_a   1.000
_cell.length_b   1.000
_cell.length_c   1.000
_cell.angle_alpha   90.00
_cell.angle_beta   90.00
_cell.angle_gamma   90.00
#
_symmetry.space_group_name_H-M   'P 1'
#
loop_
_entity.id
_entity.type
_entity.pdbx_description
1 polymer ?
#
loop_
_entity_poly.entity_id
_entity_poly.type
_entity_poly.pdbx_seq_one_letter_code
_entity_poly.pdbx_strand_id
1 'polypeptide(L)'
;MPEHAAAGLHGAIGAMNTLRVQIQDAAKRIKRLGESAQQMGELAVLAADLAEQAQVLALNVAIQAAPANASGQGLATVAGEAQRLAVRSADAARLVAGLVQALQSDTHDAAASMERATQGVVAGARLLDRLAASSPVPSPTEPT
;
A
#
# COMPACT_ATOMS: atom_id res chain seq x y z
N MET A 1 15.94 12.56 45.55
CA MET A 1 15.79 12.29 44.10
C MET A 1 14.61 11.34 43.73
N PRO A 2 13.37 11.49 44.25
CA PRO A 2 12.20 10.73 43.76
C PRO A 2 11.33 11.49 42.73
N GLU A 3 11.23 12.82 42.80
CA GLU A 3 10.40 13.62 41.88
C GLU A 3 10.84 13.53 40.41
N HIS A 4 12.15 13.55 40.16
CA HIS A 4 12.70 13.41 38.80
C HIS A 4 12.39 12.04 38.17
N ALA A 5 12.31 10.97 38.99
CA ALA A 5 11.98 9.63 38.53
C ALA A 5 10.49 9.51 38.16
N ALA A 6 9.60 10.07 38.98
CA ALA A 6 8.17 10.11 38.71
C ALA A 6 7.84 10.97 37.48
N ALA A 7 8.51 12.11 37.30
CA ALA A 7 8.38 12.95 36.12
C ALA A 7 8.87 12.26 34.83
N GLY A 8 10.01 11.57 34.89
CA GLY A 8 10.53 10.78 33.77
C GLY A 8 9.58 9.66 33.33
N LEU A 9 8.92 9.02 34.31
CA LEU A 9 7.97 7.94 34.04
C LEU A 9 6.67 8.42 33.38
N HIS A 10 6.10 9.54 33.87
CA HIS A 10 4.96 10.17 33.22
C HIS A 10 5.30 10.64 31.80
N GLY A 11 6.50 11.18 31.59
CA GLY A 11 7.00 11.53 30.26
C GLY A 11 7.07 10.32 29.32
N ALA A 12 7.56 9.17 29.81
CA ALA A 12 7.64 7.94 29.04
C ALA A 12 6.24 7.38 28.67
N ILE A 13 5.27 7.44 29.58
CA ILE A 13 3.87 7.06 29.30
C ILE A 13 3.27 7.99 28.22
N GLY A 14 3.50 9.29 28.33
CA GLY A 14 3.12 10.27 27.32
C GLY A 14 3.71 9.95 25.94
N ALA A 15 5.00 9.62 25.89
CA ALA A 15 5.67 9.21 24.66
C ALA A 15 5.07 7.94 24.05
N MET A 16 4.74 6.93 24.86
CA MET A 16 4.07 5.71 24.40
C MET A 16 2.68 6.00 23.80
N ASN A 17 1.90 6.88 24.42
CA ASN A 17 0.60 7.28 23.90
C ASN A 17 0.73 8.00 22.55
N THR A 18 1.68 8.93 22.41
CA THR A 18 1.97 9.62 21.14
C THR A 18 2.38 8.63 20.06
N LEU A 19 3.28 7.70 20.39
CA LEU A 19 3.79 6.70 19.44
C LEU A 19 2.68 5.74 19.00
N ARG A 20 1.77 5.36 19.90
CA ARG A 20 0.57 4.59 19.54
C ARG A 20 -0.30 5.30 18.51
N VAL A 21 -0.56 6.60 18.69
CA VAL A 21 -1.36 7.40 17.73
C VAL A 21 -0.65 7.43 16.37
N GLN A 22 0.66 7.66 16.35
CA GLN A 22 1.45 7.67 15.11
C GLN A 22 1.42 6.33 14.37
N ILE A 23 1.56 5.20 15.09
CA ILE A 23 1.45 3.86 14.49
C ILE A 23 0.05 3.64 13.93
N GLN A 24 -1.01 4.02 14.67
CA GLN A 24 -2.38 3.87 14.19
C GLN A 24 -2.64 4.67 12.91
N ASP A 25 -2.10 5.89 12.82
CA ASP A 25 -2.23 6.70 11.62
C ASP A 25 -1.41 6.16 10.45
N ALA A 26 -0.22 5.61 10.71
CA ALA A 26 0.56 4.89 9.70
C ALA A 26 -0.18 3.64 9.19
N ALA A 27 -0.77 2.84 10.09
CA ALA A 27 -1.57 1.67 9.74
C ALA A 27 -2.77 2.03 8.86
N LYS A 28 -3.49 3.13 9.17
CA LYS A 28 -4.59 3.63 8.33
C LYS A 28 -4.10 4.01 6.92
N ARG A 29 -2.92 4.63 6.80
CA ARG A 29 -2.33 4.99 5.50
C ARG A 29 -1.95 3.76 4.69
N ILE A 30 -1.32 2.77 5.33
CA ILE A 30 -0.97 1.49 4.71
C ILE A 30 -2.22 0.76 4.23
N LYS A 31 -3.29 0.73 5.02
CA LYS A 31 -4.57 0.13 4.61
C LYS A 31 -5.12 0.77 3.33
N ARG A 32 -5.16 2.11 3.28
CA ARG A 32 -5.60 2.83 2.07
C ARG A 32 -4.69 2.58 0.88
N LEU A 33 -3.38 2.42 1.09
CA LEU A 33 -2.44 2.06 0.03
C LEU A 33 -2.73 0.64 -0.52
N GLY A 34 -3.05 -0.31 0.36
CA GLY A 34 -3.46 -1.66 -0.05
C GLY A 34 -4.77 -1.65 -0.85
N GLU A 35 -5.78 -0.89 -0.41
CA GLU A 35 -7.04 -0.69 -1.15
C GLU A 35 -6.80 -0.05 -2.53
N SER A 36 -5.96 0.98 -2.60
CA SER A 36 -5.58 1.61 -3.87
C SER A 36 -4.80 0.65 -4.79
N ALA A 37 -3.91 -0.17 -4.23
CA ALA A 37 -3.16 -1.17 -4.99
C ALA A 37 -4.09 -2.26 -5.53
N GLN A 38 -5.14 -2.66 -4.80
CA GLN A 38 -6.15 -3.57 -5.32
C GLN A 38 -6.86 -2.98 -6.56
N GLN A 39 -7.33 -1.73 -6.46
CA GLN A 39 -7.98 -1.04 -7.58
C GLN A 39 -7.05 -0.90 -8.79
N MET A 40 -5.78 -0.58 -8.57
CA MET A 40 -4.77 -0.53 -9.64
C MET A 40 -4.57 -1.91 -10.30
N GLY A 41 -4.68 -3.00 -9.54
CA GLY A 41 -4.55 -4.36 -10.06
C GLY A 41 -5.70 -4.72 -10.99
N GLU A 42 -6.93 -4.39 -10.58
CA GLU A 42 -8.13 -4.56 -11.39
C GLU A 42 -8.05 -3.75 -12.70
N LEU A 43 -7.55 -2.51 -12.64
CA LEU A 43 -7.33 -1.68 -13.82
C LEU A 43 -6.23 -2.23 -14.75
N ALA A 44 -5.16 -2.78 -14.19
CA ALA A 44 -4.08 -3.38 -14.99
C ALA A 44 -4.56 -4.62 -15.74
N VAL A 45 -5.39 -5.46 -15.11
CA VAL A 45 -6.05 -6.60 -15.78
C VAL A 45 -6.96 -6.12 -16.90
N LEU A 46 -7.85 -5.16 -16.60
CA LEU A 46 -8.74 -4.58 -17.62
C LEU A 46 -7.97 -3.98 -18.80
N ALA A 47 -6.86 -3.29 -18.55
CA ALA A 47 -6.01 -2.72 -19.60
C ALA A 47 -5.37 -3.80 -20.47
N ALA A 48 -4.95 -4.93 -19.89
CA ALA A 48 -4.44 -6.08 -20.63
C ALA A 48 -5.53 -6.68 -21.52
N ASP A 49 -6.74 -6.89 -20.98
CA ASP A 49 -7.89 -7.42 -21.73
C ASP A 49 -8.30 -6.51 -22.90
N LEU A 50 -8.30 -5.19 -22.69
CA LEU A 50 -8.59 -4.21 -23.74
C LEU A 50 -7.51 -4.22 -24.84
N ALA A 51 -6.26 -4.38 -24.47
CA ALA A 51 -5.16 -4.49 -25.41
C ALA A 51 -5.26 -5.78 -26.25
N GLU A 52 -5.63 -6.91 -25.65
CA GLU A 52 -5.88 -8.16 -26.36
C GLU A 52 -7.08 -8.04 -27.33
N GLN A 53 -8.16 -7.37 -26.92
CA GLN A 53 -9.30 -7.09 -27.81
C GLN A 53 -8.89 -6.18 -28.99
N ALA A 54 -8.09 -5.15 -28.74
CA ALA A 54 -7.56 -4.29 -29.79
C ALA A 54 -6.66 -5.07 -30.77
N GLN A 55 -5.91 -6.05 -30.29
CA GLN A 55 -5.11 -6.94 -31.13
C GLN A 55 -5.98 -7.77 -32.07
N VAL A 56 -7.07 -8.35 -31.56
CA VAL A 56 -8.03 -9.12 -32.37
C VAL A 56 -8.72 -8.23 -33.39
N LEU A 57 -9.11 -7.00 -33.00
CA LEU A 57 -9.71 -6.04 -33.92
C LEU A 57 -8.74 -5.66 -35.05
N ALA A 58 -7.48 -5.39 -34.72
CA ALA A 58 -6.45 -5.08 -35.70
C ALA A 58 -6.23 -6.24 -36.68
N LEU A 59 -6.24 -7.50 -36.20
CA LEU A 59 -6.16 -8.68 -37.04
C LEU A 59 -7.35 -8.78 -38.00
N ASN A 60 -8.57 -8.53 -37.52
CA ASN A 60 -9.77 -8.53 -38.36
C ASN A 60 -9.72 -7.47 -39.46
N VAL A 61 -9.15 -6.29 -39.17
CA VAL A 61 -8.93 -5.25 -40.19
C VAL A 61 -7.87 -5.69 -41.19
N ALA A 62 -6.76 -6.29 -40.74
CA ALA A 62 -5.73 -6.80 -41.63
C ALA A 62 -6.26 -7.86 -42.61
N ILE A 63 -7.09 -8.80 -42.12
CA ILE A 63 -7.74 -9.82 -42.95
C ILE A 63 -8.68 -9.18 -43.98
N GLN A 64 -9.49 -8.20 -43.58
CA GLN A 64 -10.39 -7.49 -44.50
C GLN A 64 -9.66 -6.60 -45.51
N ALA A 65 -8.44 -6.15 -45.18
CA ALA A 65 -7.61 -5.36 -46.07
C ALA A 65 -6.92 -6.21 -47.16
N ALA A 66 -6.72 -7.52 -46.94
CA ALA A 66 -6.01 -8.40 -47.87
C ALA A 66 -6.69 -8.59 -49.26
N PRO A 67 -8.04 -8.69 -49.36
CA PRO A 67 -8.75 -8.71 -50.64
C PRO A 67 -8.72 -7.35 -51.38
N ALA A 68 -8.47 -6.25 -50.66
CA ALA A 68 -8.46 -4.92 -51.25
C ALA A 68 -7.12 -4.67 -51.96
N ASN A 69 -7.23 -4.22 -53.20
CA ASN A 69 -6.17 -3.87 -54.13
C ASN A 69 -5.38 -2.61 -53.65
N ALA A 70 -5.25 -1.53 -54.43
CA ALA A 70 -4.42 -0.38 -54.02
C ALA A 70 -4.94 0.31 -52.73
N SER A 71 -6.24 0.30 -52.48
CA SER A 71 -6.86 0.88 -51.28
C SER A 71 -6.65 0.05 -50.02
N GLY A 72 -6.35 -1.25 -50.14
CA GLY A 72 -6.13 -2.17 -49.01
C GLY A 72 -4.76 -2.05 -48.38
N GLN A 73 -3.75 -1.61 -49.13
CA GLN A 73 -2.36 -1.55 -48.65
C GLN A 73 -2.17 -0.57 -47.48
N GLY A 74 -2.80 0.61 -47.55
CA GLY A 74 -2.75 1.59 -46.45
C GLY A 74 -3.46 1.07 -45.19
N LEU A 75 -4.63 0.44 -45.38
CA LEU A 75 -5.40 -0.14 -44.28
C LEU A 75 -4.66 -1.31 -43.61
N ALA A 76 -4.01 -2.17 -44.40
CA ALA A 76 -3.19 -3.27 -43.90
C ALA A 76 -1.97 -2.78 -43.10
N THR A 77 -1.35 -1.68 -43.52
CA THR A 77 -0.23 -1.05 -42.81
C THR A 77 -0.67 -0.54 -41.43
N VAL A 78 -1.78 0.20 -41.39
CA VAL A 78 -2.36 0.72 -40.14
C VAL A 78 -2.77 -0.43 -39.21
N ALA A 79 -3.38 -1.49 -39.74
CA ALA A 79 -3.74 -2.67 -38.98
C ALA A 79 -2.51 -3.36 -38.35
N GLY A 80 -1.41 -3.48 -39.09
CA GLY A 80 -0.16 -4.03 -38.56
C GLY A 80 0.46 -3.17 -37.45
N GLU A 81 0.38 -1.84 -37.56
CA GLU A 81 0.81 -0.92 -36.50
C GLU A 81 -0.07 -1.02 -35.25
N ALA A 82 -1.39 -1.06 -35.43
CA ALA A 82 -2.35 -1.24 -34.35
C ALA A 82 -2.12 -2.56 -33.61
N GLN A 83 -1.84 -3.66 -34.33
CA GLN A 83 -1.52 -4.95 -33.74
C GLN A 83 -0.24 -4.90 -32.90
N ARG A 84 0.82 -4.27 -33.41
CA ARG A 84 2.08 -4.09 -32.66
C ARG A 84 1.88 -3.23 -31.42
N LEU A 85 1.09 -2.17 -31.52
CA LEU A 85 0.75 -1.31 -30.38
C LEU A 85 -0.04 -2.10 -29.33
N ALA A 86 -1.05 -2.86 -29.75
CA ALA A 86 -1.87 -3.68 -28.88
C ALA A 86 -1.02 -4.70 -28.08
N VAL A 87 -0.12 -5.44 -28.74
CA VAL A 87 0.79 -6.37 -28.06
C VAL A 87 1.66 -5.66 -27.02
N ARG A 88 2.27 -4.53 -27.40
CA ARG A 88 3.11 -3.75 -26.47
C ARG A 88 2.32 -3.20 -25.28
N SER A 89 1.07 -2.79 -25.51
CA SER A 89 0.18 -2.31 -24.44
C SER A 89 -0.22 -3.45 -23.50
N ALA A 90 -0.49 -4.65 -24.01
CA ALA A 90 -0.80 -5.82 -23.18
C ALA A 90 0.40 -6.20 -22.29
N ASP A 91 1.61 -6.20 -22.86
CA ASP A 91 2.83 -6.50 -22.10
C ASP A 91 3.10 -5.43 -21.03
N ALA A 92 2.90 -4.15 -21.34
CA ALA A 92 3.02 -3.08 -20.36
C ALA A 92 1.99 -3.21 -19.23
N ALA A 93 0.74 -3.55 -19.55
CA ALA A 93 -0.31 -3.77 -18.56
C ALA A 93 0.03 -4.95 -17.63
N ARG A 94 0.58 -6.05 -18.16
CA ARG A 94 1.04 -7.20 -17.36
C ARG A 94 2.21 -6.83 -16.45
N LEU A 95 3.16 -6.01 -16.91
CA LEU A 95 4.24 -5.50 -16.06
C LEU A 95 3.70 -4.64 -14.91
N VAL A 96 2.73 -3.75 -15.19
CA VAL A 96 2.06 -2.96 -14.15
C VAL A 96 1.34 -3.87 -13.15
N ALA A 97 0.64 -4.92 -13.62
CA ALA A 97 0.00 -5.89 -12.74
C ALA A 97 1.00 -6.56 -11.78
N GLY A 98 2.17 -6.96 -12.28
CA GLY A 98 3.24 -7.52 -11.44
C GLY A 98 3.78 -6.54 -10.40
N LEU A 99 4.00 -5.27 -10.78
CA LEU A 99 4.41 -4.23 -9.82
C LEU A 99 3.35 -3.97 -8.75
N VAL A 100 2.07 -3.98 -9.14
CA VAL A 100 0.95 -3.84 -8.21
C VAL A 100 0.88 -5.01 -7.23
N GLN A 101 1.10 -6.25 -7.68
CA GLN A 101 1.15 -7.42 -6.80
C GLN A 101 2.28 -7.29 -5.76
N ALA A 102 3.46 -6.85 -6.17
CA ALA A 102 4.56 -6.58 -5.25
C ALA A 102 4.16 -5.51 -4.21
N LEU A 103 3.56 -4.40 -4.66
CA LEU A 103 3.07 -3.34 -3.76
C LEU A 103 2.03 -3.86 -2.76
N GLN A 104 1.09 -4.72 -3.20
CA GLN A 104 0.11 -5.34 -2.32
C GLN A 104 0.79 -6.17 -1.23
N SER A 105 1.79 -6.99 -1.59
CA SER A 105 2.58 -7.77 -0.64
C SER A 105 3.28 -6.86 0.38
N ASP A 106 3.98 -5.83 -0.10
CA ASP A 106 4.69 -4.88 0.77
C ASP A 106 3.73 -4.16 1.74
N THR A 107 2.53 -3.79 1.27
CA THR A 107 1.52 -3.17 2.13
C THR A 107 0.99 -4.14 3.20
N HIS A 108 0.84 -5.42 2.86
CA HIS A 108 0.42 -6.44 3.81
C HIS A 108 1.47 -6.64 4.91
N ASP A 109 2.74 -6.75 4.53
CA ASP A 109 3.86 -6.89 5.47
C ASP A 109 4.01 -5.65 6.37
N ALA A 110 3.86 -4.46 5.78
CA ALA A 110 3.87 -3.21 6.53
C ALA A 110 2.71 -3.15 7.54
N ALA A 111 1.50 -3.60 7.16
CA ALA A 111 0.35 -3.65 8.06
C ALA A 111 0.60 -4.60 9.25
N ALA A 112 1.13 -5.80 8.98
CA ALA A 112 1.50 -6.76 10.01
C ALA A 112 2.59 -6.19 10.96
N SER A 113 3.54 -5.43 10.42
CA SER A 113 4.56 -4.73 11.22
C SER A 113 3.95 -3.67 12.13
N MET A 114 3.00 -2.87 11.63
CA MET A 114 2.28 -1.89 12.44
C MET A 114 1.45 -2.54 13.56
N GLU A 115 0.86 -3.71 13.31
CA GLU A 115 0.13 -4.45 14.33
C GLU A 115 1.06 -4.91 15.46
N ARG A 116 2.21 -5.49 15.12
CA ARG A 116 3.24 -5.85 16.11
C ARG A 116 3.74 -4.64 16.88
N ALA A 117 3.98 -3.52 16.20
CA ALA A 117 4.41 -2.28 16.84
C ALA A 117 3.35 -1.75 17.82
N THR A 118 2.06 -1.83 17.45
CA THR A 118 0.95 -1.45 18.32
C THR A 118 0.92 -2.30 19.60
N GLN A 119 1.09 -3.62 19.47
CA GLN A 119 1.15 -4.53 20.61
C GLN A 119 2.34 -4.20 21.53
N GLY A 120 3.52 -3.94 20.95
CA GLY A 120 4.72 -3.55 21.70
C GLY A 120 4.53 -2.28 22.50
N VAL A 121 3.93 -1.25 21.91
CA VAL A 121 3.65 0.02 22.59
C VAL A 121 2.61 -0.13 23.70
N VAL A 122 1.56 -0.91 23.48
CA VAL A 122 0.55 -1.19 24.52
C VAL A 122 1.17 -1.96 25.69
N ALA A 123 2.03 -2.94 25.42
CA ALA A 123 2.75 -3.67 26.47
C ALA A 123 3.72 -2.75 27.23
N GLY A 124 4.44 -1.88 26.52
CA GLY A 124 5.34 -0.89 27.11
C GLY A 124 4.61 0.10 28.00
N ALA A 125 3.50 0.68 27.54
CA ALA A 125 2.66 1.58 28.33
C ALA A 125 2.17 0.92 29.63
N ARG A 126 1.66 -0.33 29.54
CA ARG A 126 1.21 -1.10 30.72
C ARG A 126 2.33 -1.41 31.71
N LEU A 127 3.57 -1.59 31.24
CA LEU A 127 4.71 -1.78 32.13
C LEU A 127 5.03 -0.49 32.89
N LEU A 128 5.05 0.64 32.18
CA LEU A 128 5.31 1.95 32.76
C LEU A 128 4.20 2.36 33.76
N ASP A 129 2.93 2.10 33.45
CA ASP A 129 1.80 2.34 34.36
C ASP A 129 1.94 1.54 35.67
N ARG A 130 2.37 0.27 35.58
CA ARG A 130 2.62 -0.57 36.76
C ARG A 130 3.79 -0.04 37.59
N LEU A 131 4.87 0.40 36.94
CA LEU A 131 6.01 1.01 37.64
C LEU A 131 5.58 2.30 38.36
N ALA A 132 4.71 3.10 37.75
CA ALA A 132 4.22 4.35 38.32
C ALA A 132 3.37 4.11 39.56
N ALA A 133 2.50 3.10 39.51
CA ALA A 133 1.68 2.68 40.64
C ALA A 133 2.50 2.06 41.80
N SER A 134 3.65 1.47 41.51
CA SER A 134 4.52 0.82 42.52
C SER A 134 5.48 1.76 43.24
N SER A 135 5.68 2.99 42.73
CA SER A 135 6.59 3.97 43.34
C SER A 135 5.83 4.79 44.39
N PRO A 136 6.20 4.74 45.69
CA PRO A 136 5.43 5.43 46.73
C PRO A 136 5.56 6.95 46.57
N VAL A 137 4.42 7.63 46.44
CA VAL A 137 4.34 9.09 46.60
C VAL A 137 4.64 9.39 48.07
N PRO A 138 5.68 10.19 48.42
CA PRO A 138 5.92 10.56 49.80
C PRO A 138 4.71 11.35 50.32
N SER A 139 4.12 10.89 51.43
CA SER A 139 2.99 11.54 52.10
C SER A 139 3.38 12.94 52.59
N PRO A 140 2.59 14.00 52.32
CA PRO A 140 2.89 15.35 52.78
C PRO A 140 2.36 15.55 54.20
N THR A 141 2.89 14.83 55.20
CA THR A 141 2.58 15.12 56.61
C THR A 141 3.68 14.58 57.53
N GLU A 142 4.53 15.47 58.02
CA GLU A 142 4.79 15.59 59.47
C GLU A 142 5.54 16.92 59.73
N PRO A 143 4.87 17.94 60.29
CA PRO A 143 5.55 19.06 60.93
C PRO A 143 5.99 18.64 62.34
N THR A 144 7.27 18.79 62.66
CA THR A 144 7.77 18.86 64.04
C THR A 144 7.65 20.28 64.60
#